data_AF-A0A2R6EBS5-F1
#
_entry.id   AF-A0A2R6EBS5-F1
#
_cell.length_a   1.000
_cell.length_b   1.000
_cell.length_c   1.000
_cell.angle_alpha   90.00
_cell.angle_beta   90.00
_cell.angle_gamma   90.00
#
_symmetry.space_group_name_H-M   'P 1'
#
loop_
_entity.id
_entity.type
_entity.pdbx_description
1 polymer ?
#
loop_
_entity_poly.entity_id
_entity_poly.type
_entity_poly.pdbx_seq_one_letter_code
_entity_poly.pdbx_strand_id
1 'polypeptide(L)'
;MSLSPSVTRRRLFAGLGVTSTALTLGGIFVAAALAPWFSVFRNALSDLGAAGVATAPVFNGALLLGGALGSGFVVGAWAETENPVHAGGAFALLLAMVFMALVGVFPIPSPLHPVVAVAFFVFATLGVFVWGAGDFVTDADGSRVRGAALVVAAVVHVASWFWWLLYGWGAPGIALPELAGSGMLALWALWVSADLWAGPPDTL
;
A
#
# COMPACT_ATOMS: atom_id res chain seq x y z
N MET A 1 -21.35 -20.58 -18.46
CA MET A 1 -22.07 -20.29 -17.20
C MET A 1 -21.73 -18.85 -16.81
N SER A 2 -22.68 -17.92 -16.84
CA SER A 2 -22.44 -16.52 -16.44
C SER A 2 -22.33 -16.43 -14.92
N LEU A 3 -21.30 -15.75 -14.41
CA LEU A 3 -21.16 -15.50 -12.98
C LEU A 3 -22.31 -14.62 -12.47
N SER A 4 -22.65 -14.75 -11.18
CA SER A 4 -23.57 -13.81 -10.55
C SER A 4 -22.96 -12.39 -10.51
N PRO A 5 -23.79 -11.33 -10.48
CA PRO A 5 -23.31 -9.96 -10.37
C PRO A 5 -22.42 -9.72 -9.14
N SER A 6 -22.69 -10.38 -8.00
CA SER A 6 -21.90 -10.24 -6.77
C SER A 6 -20.50 -10.84 -6.90
N VAL A 7 -20.38 -12.04 -7.47
CA VAL A 7 -19.07 -12.69 -7.72
C VAL A 7 -18.25 -11.89 -8.72
N THR A 8 -18.90 -11.37 -9.77
CA THR A 8 -18.24 -10.51 -10.77
C THR A 8 -17.68 -9.25 -10.12
N ARG A 9 -18.45 -8.61 -9.23
CA ARG A 9 -18.01 -7.41 -8.50
C ARG A 9 -16.82 -7.68 -7.58
N ARG A 10 -16.84 -8.77 -6.79
CA ARG A 10 -15.71 -9.13 -5.92
C ARG A 10 -14.43 -9.40 -6.71
N ARG A 11 -14.52 -10.12 -7.83
CA ARG A 11 -13.37 -10.38 -8.71
C ARG A 11 -12.83 -9.12 -9.38
N LEU A 12 -13.71 -8.18 -9.75
CA LEU A 12 -13.29 -6.87 -10.24
C LEU A 12 -12.45 -6.13 -9.20
N PHE A 13 -12.93 -6.03 -7.95
CA PHE A 13 -12.20 -5.36 -6.88
C PHE A 13 -10.88 -6.08 -6.54
N ALA A 14 -10.88 -7.41 -6.47
CA ALA A 14 -9.65 -8.19 -6.33
C ALA A 14 -8.63 -7.85 -7.42
N GLY A 15 -9.09 -7.76 -8.68
CA GLY A 15 -8.28 -7.36 -9.82
C GLY A 15 -7.71 -5.94 -9.70
N LEU A 16 -8.48 -4.98 -9.17
CA LEU A 16 -7.98 -3.64 -8.89
C LEU A 16 -6.83 -3.67 -7.87
N GLY A 17 -6.94 -4.46 -6.79
CA GLY A 17 -5.90 -4.57 -5.77
C GLY A 17 -4.60 -5.16 -6.31
N VAL A 18 -4.70 -6.25 -7.10
CA VAL A 18 -3.55 -6.86 -7.78
C VAL A 18 -2.91 -5.91 -8.78
N THR A 19 -3.73 -5.25 -9.61
CA THR A 19 -3.24 -4.32 -10.64
C THR A 19 -2.60 -3.09 -10.01
N SER A 20 -3.21 -2.51 -8.97
CA SER A 20 -2.63 -1.40 -8.20
C SER A 20 -1.25 -1.78 -7.64
N THR A 21 -1.15 -2.93 -6.97
CA THR A 21 0.11 -3.42 -6.38
C THR A 21 1.18 -3.64 -7.44
N ALA A 22 0.84 -4.34 -8.53
CA ALA A 22 1.77 -4.64 -9.61
C ALA A 22 2.23 -3.36 -10.34
N LEU A 23 1.32 -2.42 -10.59
CA LEU A 23 1.63 -1.16 -11.24
C LEU A 23 2.54 -0.28 -10.38
N THR A 24 2.24 -0.15 -9.09
CA THR A 24 3.03 0.66 -8.16
C THR A 24 4.41 0.07 -7.92
N LEU A 25 4.50 -1.17 -7.44
CA LEU A 25 5.81 -1.79 -7.17
C LEU A 25 6.61 -2.00 -8.46
N GLY A 26 5.95 -2.40 -9.54
CA GLY A 26 6.57 -2.52 -10.86
C GLY A 26 7.14 -1.19 -11.34
N GLY A 27 6.37 -0.10 -11.23
CA GLY A 27 6.84 1.24 -11.59
C GLY A 27 8.01 1.72 -10.72
N ILE A 28 7.99 1.46 -9.41
CA ILE A 28 9.09 1.75 -8.50
C ILE A 28 10.35 0.98 -8.91
N PHE A 29 10.25 -0.34 -9.14
CA PHE A 29 11.39 -1.16 -9.51
C PHE A 29 11.93 -0.87 -10.91
N VAL A 30 11.05 -0.59 -11.88
CA VAL A 30 11.47 -0.15 -13.22
C VAL A 30 12.19 1.19 -13.13
N ALA A 31 11.64 2.17 -12.39
CA ALA A 31 12.32 3.44 -12.18
C ALA A 31 13.69 3.26 -11.51
N ALA A 32 13.78 2.42 -10.48
CA ALA A 32 15.05 2.11 -9.80
C ALA A 32 16.06 1.45 -10.76
N ALA A 33 15.63 0.50 -11.59
CA ALA A 33 16.48 -0.17 -12.57
C ALA A 33 16.99 0.77 -13.67
N LEU A 34 16.20 1.79 -14.03
CA LEU A 34 16.56 2.82 -15.00
C LEU A 34 17.44 3.94 -14.42
N ALA A 35 17.70 3.93 -13.11
CA ALA A 35 18.48 4.94 -12.40
C ALA A 35 19.80 4.33 -11.86
N PRO A 36 20.90 4.31 -12.64
CA PRO A 36 22.18 3.75 -12.18
C PRO A 36 22.77 4.41 -10.93
N TRP A 37 22.32 5.63 -10.61
CA TRP A 37 22.73 6.39 -9.43
C TRP A 37 21.97 5.96 -8.17
N PHE A 38 20.82 5.30 -8.31
CA PHE A 38 19.95 4.95 -7.19
C PHE A 38 20.55 3.81 -6.35
N SER A 39 20.47 3.99 -5.03
CA SER A 39 20.81 2.95 -4.07
C SER A 39 19.86 3.05 -2.88
N VAL A 40 19.24 1.92 -2.50
CA VAL A 40 18.33 1.87 -1.35
C VAL A 40 19.00 2.27 -0.02
N PHE A 41 20.33 2.18 0.06
CA PHE A 41 21.11 2.59 1.23
C PHE A 41 21.49 4.07 1.23
N ARG A 42 21.28 4.78 0.12
CA ARG A 42 21.67 6.19 -0.03
C ARG A 42 20.50 7.12 -0.32
N ASN A 43 19.47 6.62 -0.96
CA ASN A 43 18.37 7.41 -1.51
C ASN A 43 17.05 7.17 -0.76
N ALA A 44 16.09 8.06 -1.00
CA ALA A 44 14.67 7.77 -0.86
C ALA A 44 14.14 7.16 -2.16
N LEU A 45 13.10 6.33 -2.11
CA LEU A 45 12.37 5.90 -3.30
C LEU A 45 11.85 7.10 -4.08
N SER A 46 11.37 8.13 -3.39
CA SER A 46 10.85 9.34 -4.01
C SER A 46 11.89 10.17 -4.77
N ASP A 47 13.20 9.94 -4.56
CA ASP A 47 14.26 10.52 -5.41
C ASP A 47 14.09 10.10 -6.88
N LEU A 48 13.59 8.89 -7.13
CA LEU A 48 13.28 8.38 -8.49
C LEU A 48 12.17 9.19 -9.17
N GLY A 49 11.33 9.84 -8.36
CA GLY A 49 10.23 10.71 -8.77
C GLY A 49 10.59 12.19 -8.83
N ALA A 50 11.82 12.60 -8.50
CA ALA A 50 12.18 14.01 -8.41
C ALA A 50 12.05 14.73 -9.76
N ALA A 51 11.58 15.98 -9.73
CA ALA A 51 11.38 16.80 -10.92
C ALA A 51 12.70 16.98 -11.69
N GLY A 52 12.64 16.77 -13.01
CA GLY A 52 13.81 16.84 -13.89
C GLY A 52 14.61 15.54 -14.00
N VAL A 53 14.30 14.51 -13.21
CA VAL A 53 14.90 13.17 -13.34
C VAL A 53 14.16 12.37 -14.42
N ALA A 54 14.90 11.68 -15.29
CA ALA A 54 14.33 10.91 -16.40
C ALA A 54 13.36 9.80 -15.98
N THR A 55 13.51 9.27 -14.76
CA THR A 55 12.66 8.22 -14.19
C THR A 55 11.36 8.75 -13.59
N ALA A 56 11.23 10.07 -13.44
CA ALA A 56 10.12 10.69 -12.73
C ALA A 56 8.73 10.34 -13.32
N PRO A 57 8.52 10.33 -14.65
CA PRO A 57 7.22 9.94 -15.22
C PRO A 57 6.82 8.50 -14.86
N VAL A 58 7.79 7.58 -14.81
CA VAL A 58 7.54 6.17 -14.48
C VAL A 58 7.18 6.03 -13.00
N PHE A 59 7.99 6.60 -12.11
CA PHE A 59 7.76 6.52 -10.67
C PHE A 59 6.46 7.23 -10.26
N ASN A 60 6.32 8.51 -10.62
CA ASN A 60 5.17 9.32 -10.22
C ASN A 60 3.87 8.85 -10.88
N GLY A 61 3.93 8.44 -12.15
CA GLY A 61 2.78 7.88 -12.86
C GLY A 61 2.29 6.58 -12.22
N ALA A 62 3.21 5.72 -11.79
CA ALA A 62 2.88 4.49 -11.09
C ALA A 62 2.24 4.74 -9.71
N LEU A 63 2.69 5.75 -8.96
CA LEU A 63 2.05 6.15 -7.70
C LEU A 63 0.66 6.75 -7.91
N LEU A 64 0.51 7.63 -8.90
CA LEU A 64 -0.76 8.27 -9.25
C LEU A 64 -1.81 7.23 -9.65
N LEU A 65 -1.50 6.40 -10.64
CA LEU A 65 -2.42 5.40 -11.16
C LEU A 65 -2.63 4.27 -10.14
N GLY A 66 -1.57 3.86 -9.45
CA GLY A 66 -1.65 2.88 -8.38
C GLY A 66 -2.56 3.31 -7.24
N GLY A 67 -2.48 4.57 -6.82
CA GLY A 67 -3.34 5.13 -5.78
C GLY A 67 -4.80 5.26 -6.23
N ALA A 68 -5.04 5.63 -7.49
CA ALA A 68 -6.38 5.66 -8.05
C ALA A 68 -7.02 4.26 -8.09
N LEU A 69 -6.32 3.25 -8.61
CA LEU A 69 -6.79 1.86 -8.65
C LEU A 69 -6.95 1.27 -7.24
N GLY A 70 -5.98 1.55 -6.37
CA GLY A 70 -5.98 1.12 -4.97
C GLY A 70 -7.15 1.70 -4.18
N SER A 71 -7.56 2.94 -4.47
CA SER A 71 -8.76 3.54 -3.87
C SER A 71 -10.02 2.75 -4.24
N GLY A 72 -10.16 2.35 -5.51
CA GLY A 72 -11.27 1.50 -5.96
C GLY A 72 -11.25 0.11 -5.32
N PHE A 73 -10.07 -0.47 -5.13
CA PHE A 73 -9.90 -1.72 -4.39
C PHE A 73 -10.32 -1.60 -2.92
N VAL A 74 -9.86 -0.56 -2.21
CA VAL A 74 -10.19 -0.34 -0.78
C VAL A 74 -11.70 -0.14 -0.59
N VAL A 75 -12.37 0.61 -1.47
CA VAL A 75 -13.84 0.76 -1.44
C VAL A 75 -14.52 -0.60 -1.61
N GLY A 76 -14.01 -1.44 -2.52
CA GLY A 76 -14.51 -2.80 -2.70
C GLY A 76 -14.33 -3.68 -1.47
N ALA A 77 -13.15 -3.65 -0.86
CA ALA A 77 -12.86 -4.40 0.36
C ALA A 77 -13.72 -3.93 1.54
N TRP A 78 -13.94 -2.61 1.67
CA TRP A 78 -14.81 -2.04 2.71
C TRP A 78 -16.26 -2.52 2.53
N ALA A 79 -16.78 -2.53 1.30
CA ALA A 79 -18.16 -2.94 1.04
C ALA A 79 -18.45 -4.42 1.39
N GLU A 80 -17.41 -5.24 1.60
CA GLU A 80 -17.52 -6.68 1.86
C GLU A 80 -17.26 -7.02 3.35
N THR A 81 -17.19 -6.03 4.25
CA THR A 81 -17.02 -6.25 5.69
C THR A 81 -18.07 -5.51 6.53
N GLU A 82 -18.67 -6.22 7.49
CA GLU A 82 -19.53 -5.63 8.53
C GLU A 82 -18.75 -5.33 9.83
N ASN A 83 -17.50 -5.78 9.94
CA ASN A 83 -16.67 -5.55 11.12
C ASN A 83 -16.26 -4.05 11.21
N PRO A 84 -16.64 -3.33 12.28
CA PRO A 84 -16.32 -1.91 12.43
C PRO A 84 -14.82 -1.64 12.53
N VAL A 85 -14.03 -2.60 13.02
CA VAL A 85 -12.56 -2.49 13.05
C VAL A 85 -12.00 -2.49 11.63
N HIS A 86 -12.46 -3.41 10.76
CA HIS A 86 -12.07 -3.40 9.35
C HIS A 86 -12.54 -2.13 8.63
N ALA A 87 -13.74 -1.62 8.93
CA ALA A 87 -14.21 -0.35 8.38
C ALA A 87 -13.29 0.82 8.74
N GLY A 88 -12.82 0.89 10.00
CA GLY A 88 -11.82 1.88 10.43
C GLY A 88 -10.47 1.73 9.71
N GLY A 89 -10.00 0.49 9.54
CA GLY A 89 -8.80 0.19 8.77
C GLY A 89 -8.93 0.58 7.29
N ALA A 90 -10.06 0.26 6.67
CA ALA A 90 -10.38 0.60 5.29
C ALA A 90 -10.42 2.11 5.06
N PHE A 91 -11.00 2.87 5.99
CA PHE A 91 -11.00 4.33 5.92
C PHE A 91 -9.57 4.90 5.91
N ALA A 92 -8.71 4.44 6.82
CA ALA A 92 -7.31 4.84 6.84
C ALA A 92 -6.58 4.43 5.55
N LEU A 93 -6.81 3.22 5.03
CA LEU A 93 -6.23 2.77 3.77
C LEU A 93 -6.70 3.60 2.57
N LEU A 94 -7.96 4.04 2.55
CA LEU A 94 -8.47 4.91 1.49
C LEU A 94 -7.73 6.25 1.49
N LEU A 95 -7.52 6.85 2.67
CA LEU A 95 -6.69 8.03 2.81
C LEU A 95 -5.25 7.76 2.35
N ALA A 96 -4.68 6.61 2.70
CA ALA A 96 -3.36 6.22 2.22
C ALA A 96 -3.30 6.18 0.68
N MET A 97 -4.30 5.62 0.01
CA MET A 97 -4.33 5.53 -1.45
C MET A 97 -4.43 6.90 -2.11
N VAL A 98 -5.21 7.82 -1.52
CA VAL A 98 -5.26 9.22 -1.94
C VAL A 98 -3.90 9.88 -1.77
N PHE A 99 -3.27 9.77 -0.60
CA PHE A 99 -1.96 10.36 -0.36
C PHE A 99 -0.86 9.77 -1.25
N MET A 100 -0.89 8.46 -1.53
CA MET A 100 0.02 7.83 -2.49
C MET A 100 -0.11 8.46 -3.88
N ALA A 101 -1.35 8.67 -4.36
CA ALA A 101 -1.57 9.38 -5.62
C ALA A 101 -1.03 10.81 -5.58
N LEU A 102 -1.23 11.51 -4.46
CA LEU A 102 -0.72 12.88 -4.26
C LEU A 102 0.82 12.94 -4.20
N VAL A 103 1.51 11.88 -3.76
CA VAL A 103 2.99 11.80 -3.87
C VAL A 103 3.42 11.88 -5.33
N GLY A 104 2.71 11.19 -6.24
CA GLY A 104 2.95 11.28 -7.68
C GLY A 104 2.60 12.65 -8.28
N VAL A 105 1.61 13.35 -7.72
CA VAL A 105 1.21 14.71 -8.18
C VAL A 105 2.17 15.79 -7.69
N PHE A 106 2.71 15.64 -6.48
CA PHE A 106 3.61 16.59 -5.84
C PHE A 106 5.02 15.99 -5.68
N PRO A 107 5.78 15.80 -6.76
CA PRO A 107 7.15 15.30 -6.67
C PRO A 107 8.09 16.32 -6.01
N ILE A 108 9.26 15.84 -5.56
CA ILE A 108 10.37 16.70 -5.11
C ILE A 108 10.71 17.70 -6.24
N PRO A 109 10.92 19.00 -5.96
CA PRO A 109 11.06 19.64 -4.66
C PRO A 109 9.78 20.34 -4.14
N SER A 110 8.59 19.89 -4.53
CA SER A 110 7.33 20.48 -4.04
C SER A 110 7.31 20.55 -2.51
N PRO A 111 6.95 21.70 -1.90
CA PRO A 111 6.89 21.82 -0.44
C PRO A 111 5.81 20.93 0.18
N LEU A 112 4.84 20.46 -0.62
CA LEU A 112 3.81 19.52 -0.19
C LEU A 112 4.31 18.07 -0.16
N HIS A 113 5.37 17.73 -0.88
CA HIS A 113 5.90 16.37 -1.01
C HIS A 113 6.12 15.68 0.36
N PRO A 114 6.89 16.25 1.30
CA PRO A 114 7.12 15.58 2.59
C PRO A 114 5.82 15.36 3.37
N VAL A 115 4.85 16.28 3.28
CA VAL A 115 3.57 16.16 3.98
C VAL A 115 2.75 15.00 3.43
N VAL A 116 2.60 14.91 2.10
CA VAL A 116 1.81 13.83 1.47
C VAL A 116 2.49 12.47 1.57
N ALA A 117 3.83 12.42 1.50
CA ALA A 117 4.60 11.18 1.66
C ALA A 117 4.52 10.62 3.08
N VAL A 118 4.69 11.47 4.11
CA VAL A 118 4.54 11.05 5.51
C VAL A 118 3.10 10.62 5.79
N ALA A 119 2.11 11.39 5.32
CA ALA A 119 0.70 11.05 5.49
C ALA A 119 0.38 9.68 4.85
N PHE A 120 0.87 9.40 3.64
CA PHE A 120 0.72 8.10 2.99
C PHE A 120 1.18 6.95 3.89
N PHE A 121 2.43 6.98 4.37
CA PHE A 121 2.96 5.89 5.19
C PHE A 121 2.30 5.76 6.55
N VAL A 122 1.92 6.88 7.18
CA VAL A 122 1.17 6.86 8.46
C VAL A 122 -0.19 6.18 8.28
N PHE A 123 -0.96 6.61 7.28
CA PHE A 123 -2.29 6.04 7.03
C PHE A 123 -2.22 4.59 6.53
N ALA A 124 -1.23 4.24 5.71
CA ALA A 124 -1.01 2.86 5.28
C ALA A 124 -0.72 1.96 6.49
N THR A 125 0.17 2.38 7.38
CA THR A 125 0.55 1.62 8.58
C THR A 125 -0.64 1.46 9.51
N LEU A 126 -1.34 2.56 9.82
CA LEU A 126 -2.51 2.54 10.69
C LEU A 126 -3.59 1.63 10.10
N GLY A 127 -3.86 1.77 8.81
CA GLY A 127 -4.88 1.01 8.12
C GLY A 127 -4.60 -0.49 8.08
N VAL A 128 -3.38 -0.91 7.71
CA VAL A 128 -2.97 -2.32 7.73
C VAL A 128 -2.98 -2.87 9.16
N PHE A 129 -2.47 -2.12 10.14
CA PHE A 129 -2.47 -2.53 11.54
C PHE A 129 -3.89 -2.75 12.07
N VAL A 130 -4.79 -1.79 11.85
CA VAL A 130 -6.19 -1.86 12.31
C VAL A 130 -6.92 -3.00 11.62
N TRP A 131 -6.76 -3.17 10.30
CA TRP A 131 -7.34 -4.30 9.59
C TRP A 131 -6.83 -5.64 10.15
N GLY A 132 -5.52 -5.79 10.30
CA GLY A 132 -4.90 -7.00 10.86
C GLY A 132 -5.33 -7.28 12.31
N ALA A 133 -5.50 -6.24 13.13
CA ALA A 133 -6.02 -6.39 14.48
C ALA A 133 -7.48 -6.89 14.48
N GLY A 134 -8.30 -6.40 13.55
CA GLY A 134 -9.66 -6.91 13.33
C GLY A 134 -9.67 -8.41 13.05
N ASP A 135 -8.83 -8.86 12.12
CA ASP A 135 -8.66 -10.27 11.77
C ASP A 135 -8.17 -11.12 12.94
N PHE A 136 -7.20 -10.60 13.70
CA PHE A 136 -6.62 -11.32 14.82
C PHE A 136 -7.61 -11.53 15.98
N VAL A 137 -8.42 -10.50 16.28
CA VAL A 137 -9.35 -10.53 17.43
C VAL A 137 -10.63 -11.29 17.11
N THR A 138 -11.18 -11.14 15.90
CA THR A 138 -12.49 -11.73 15.57
C THR A 138 -12.41 -13.21 15.18
N ASP A 139 -11.36 -13.62 14.46
CA ASP A 139 -11.14 -15.02 14.01
C ASP A 139 -12.36 -15.73 13.38
N ALA A 140 -13.28 -14.97 12.76
CA ALA A 140 -14.53 -15.53 12.27
C ALA A 140 -14.30 -16.59 11.16
N ASP A 141 -13.24 -16.41 10.36
CA ASP A 141 -12.95 -17.23 9.18
C ASP A 141 -11.56 -17.88 9.23
N GLY A 142 -10.99 -18.08 10.43
CA GLY A 142 -9.60 -18.57 10.58
C GLY A 142 -8.53 -17.55 10.16
N SER A 143 -8.91 -16.26 10.08
CA SER A 143 -8.05 -15.17 9.63
C SER A 143 -6.98 -14.73 10.64
N ARG A 144 -6.88 -15.37 11.82
CA ARG A 144 -5.87 -15.03 12.84
C ARG A 144 -4.44 -14.99 12.33
N VAL A 145 -4.05 -15.92 11.46
CA VAL A 145 -2.70 -15.95 10.88
C VAL A 145 -2.45 -14.73 10.01
N ARG A 146 -3.42 -14.37 9.16
CA ARG A 146 -3.39 -13.14 8.36
C ARG A 146 -3.30 -11.92 9.28
N GLY A 147 -4.15 -11.85 10.30
CA GLY A 147 -4.16 -10.75 11.26
C GLY A 147 -2.81 -10.57 11.97
N ALA A 148 -2.23 -11.64 12.48
CA ALA A 148 -0.90 -11.62 13.10
C ALA A 148 0.19 -11.17 12.12
N ALA A 149 0.18 -11.69 10.89
CA ALA A 149 1.16 -11.31 9.87
C ALA A 149 1.08 -9.82 9.51
N LEU A 150 -0.13 -9.28 9.34
CA LEU A 150 -0.36 -7.86 9.04
C LEU A 150 0.06 -6.95 10.20
N VAL A 151 -0.27 -7.33 11.44
CA VAL A 151 0.15 -6.59 12.64
C VAL A 151 1.68 -6.57 12.75
N VAL A 152 2.34 -7.72 12.57
CA VAL A 152 3.81 -7.81 12.58
C VAL A 152 4.42 -6.97 11.47
N ALA A 153 3.88 -7.02 10.25
CA ALA A 153 4.36 -6.20 9.13
C ALA A 153 4.27 -4.69 9.44
N ALA A 154 3.18 -4.24 10.05
CA ALA A 154 3.04 -2.86 10.50
C ALA A 154 4.03 -2.47 11.60
N VAL A 155 4.27 -3.35 12.57
CA VAL A 155 5.29 -3.14 13.62
C VAL A 155 6.69 -3.07 13.01
N VAL A 156 7.02 -3.94 12.05
CA VAL A 156 8.31 -3.92 11.34
C VAL A 156 8.48 -2.61 10.57
N HIS A 157 7.44 -2.11 9.92
CA HIS A 157 7.49 -0.84 9.23
C HIS A 157 7.77 0.32 10.21
N VAL A 158 7.07 0.39 11.34
CA VAL A 158 7.35 1.40 12.38
C VAL A 158 8.77 1.27 12.93
N ALA A 159 9.21 0.04 13.22
CA ALA A 159 10.56 -0.23 13.71
C ALA A 159 11.65 0.19 12.70
N SER A 160 11.39 0.04 11.40
CA SER A 160 12.32 0.47 10.35
C SER A 160 12.48 1.99 10.30
N TRP A 161 11.39 2.76 10.49
CA TRP A 161 11.45 4.21 10.62
C TRP A 161 12.20 4.62 11.88
N PHE A 162 11.90 4.00 13.01
CA PHE A 162 12.58 4.29 14.27
C PHE A 162 14.09 4.00 14.16
N TRP A 163 14.47 2.87 13.58
CA TRP A 163 15.86 2.52 13.31
C TRP A 163 16.55 3.55 12.42
N TRP A 164 15.91 3.99 11.32
CA TRP A 164 16.47 5.01 10.44
C TRP A 164 16.63 6.37 11.16
N LEU A 165 15.66 6.75 12.00
CA LEU A 165 15.72 7.98 12.79
C LEU A 165 16.87 8.02 13.80
N LEU A 166 17.41 6.87 14.22
CA LEU A 166 18.62 6.82 15.08
C LEU A 166 19.85 7.43 14.39
N TYR A 167 19.86 7.50 13.06
CA TYR A 167 20.93 8.12 12.27
C TYR A 167 20.69 9.63 12.01
N GLY A 168 19.57 10.18 12.49
CA GLY A 168 19.21 11.59 12.36
C GLY A 168 18.32 11.90 11.15
N TRP A 169 17.55 12.99 11.26
CA TRP A 169 16.69 13.45 10.17
C TRP A 169 17.51 13.86 8.95
N GLY A 170 17.16 13.33 7.78
CA GLY A 170 17.91 13.55 6.54
C GLY A 170 19.09 12.59 6.33
N ALA A 171 19.23 11.56 7.18
CA ALA A 171 20.18 10.48 6.93
C ALA A 171 19.93 9.78 5.59
N PRO A 172 20.98 9.27 4.91
CA PRO A 172 20.82 8.47 3.70
C PRO A 172 19.98 7.21 3.95
N GLY A 173 19.40 6.66 2.89
CA GLY A 173 18.75 5.33 2.94
C GLY A 173 17.31 5.31 3.44
N ILE A 174 16.58 6.42 3.29
CA ILE A 174 15.12 6.49 3.53
C ILE A 174 14.35 5.43 2.73
N ALA A 175 14.88 4.96 1.60
CA ALA A 175 14.24 3.91 0.82
C ALA A 175 14.03 2.60 1.60
N LEU A 176 14.83 2.30 2.63
CA LEU A 176 14.65 1.09 3.43
C LEU A 176 13.31 1.07 4.19
N PRO A 177 12.98 2.07 5.04
CA PRO A 177 11.67 2.11 5.67
C PRO A 177 10.52 2.27 4.66
N GLU A 178 10.72 2.99 3.55
CA GLU A 178 9.70 3.11 2.49
C GLU A 178 9.41 1.77 1.79
N LEU A 179 10.42 0.94 1.56
CA LEU A 179 10.26 -0.41 1.04
C LEU A 179 9.56 -1.33 2.03
N ALA A 180 9.88 -1.23 3.33
CA ALA A 180 9.17 -1.98 4.37
C ALA A 180 7.67 -1.63 4.40
N GLY A 181 7.33 -0.34 4.32
CA GLY A 181 5.94 0.12 4.26
C GLY A 181 5.22 -0.32 2.98
N SER A 182 5.90 -0.24 1.85
CA SER A 182 5.36 -0.68 0.55
C SER A 182 5.13 -2.20 0.50
N GLY A 183 6.05 -2.99 1.08
CA GLY A 183 5.90 -4.43 1.23
C GLY A 183 4.75 -4.83 2.16
N MET A 184 4.61 -4.13 3.30
CA MET A 184 3.47 -4.30 4.22
C MET A 184 2.14 -4.03 3.51
N LEU A 185 2.03 -2.92 2.78
CA LEU A 185 0.81 -2.58 2.06
C LEU A 185 0.49 -3.60 0.95
N ALA A 186 1.51 -4.04 0.21
CA ALA A 186 1.36 -5.07 -0.81
C ALA A 186 0.91 -6.41 -0.22
N LEU A 187 1.44 -6.80 0.95
CA LEU A 187 1.02 -7.99 1.67
C LEU A 187 -0.48 -7.93 1.99
N TRP A 188 -0.94 -6.81 2.57
CA TRP A 188 -2.36 -6.60 2.85
C TRP A 188 -3.21 -6.68 1.57
N ALA A 189 -2.83 -5.92 0.55
CA ALA A 189 -3.62 -5.81 -0.68
C ALA A 189 -3.74 -7.16 -1.40
N LEU A 190 -2.64 -7.90 -1.54
CA LEU A 190 -2.64 -9.18 -2.23
C LEU A 190 -3.41 -10.26 -1.46
N TRP A 191 -3.31 -10.28 -0.12
CA TRP A 191 -4.04 -11.24 0.69
C TRP A 191 -5.55 -10.99 0.61
N VAL A 192 -5.99 -9.75 0.83
CA VAL A 192 -7.41 -9.38 0.72
C VAL A 192 -7.93 -9.57 -0.70
N SER A 193 -7.13 -9.29 -1.74
CA SER A 193 -7.48 -9.62 -3.12
C SER A 193 -7.69 -11.11 -3.33
N ALA A 194 -6.88 -11.99 -2.72
CA ALA A 194 -7.05 -13.43 -2.82
C ALA A 194 -8.38 -13.89 -2.20
N ASP A 195 -8.76 -13.33 -1.04
CA ASP A 195 -10.02 -13.64 -0.38
C ASP A 195 -11.24 -13.15 -1.18
N LEU A 196 -11.14 -11.94 -1.73
CA LEU A 196 -12.13 -11.39 -2.68
C LEU A 196 -12.22 -12.22 -3.96
N TRP A 197 -11.14 -12.86 -4.40
CA TRP A 197 -11.17 -13.73 -5.57
C TRP A 197 -11.81 -15.09 -5.27
N ALA A 198 -11.48 -15.68 -4.12
CA ALA A 198 -11.89 -17.03 -3.74
C ALA A 198 -13.40 -17.19 -3.59
N GLY A 199 -14.09 -16.20 -2.99
CA GLY A 199 -15.52 -16.37 -2.67
C GLY A 199 -15.74 -16.81 -1.22
N PRO A 200 -16.96 -16.67 -0.68
CA PRO A 200 -17.35 -17.38 0.53
C PRO A 200 -17.22 -18.89 0.30
N PRO A 201 -16.83 -19.67 1.33
CA PRO A 201 -16.66 -21.12 1.23
C PRO A 201 -17.90 -21.87 0.72
N ASP A 202 -19.10 -21.28 0.85
CA ASP A 202 -20.38 -21.90 0.51
C ASP A 202 -20.85 -21.65 -0.94
N THR A 203 -19.98 -21.18 -1.83
CA THR A 203 -20.35 -20.77 -3.21
C THR A 203 -19.78 -21.64 -4.34
N LEU A 204 -19.28 -22.84 -4.02
CA LEU A 204 -18.84 -23.87 -4.99
C LEU A 204 -19.72 -25.12 -4.89
#